data_AF-A0A1M3LJ45-F1
#
_entry.id   AF-A0A1M3LJ45-F1
#
_cell.length_a   1.000
_cell.length_b   1.000
_cell.length_c   1.000
_cell.angle_alpha   90.00
_cell.angle_beta   90.00
_cell.angle_gamma   90.00
#
_symmetry.space_group_name_H-M   'P 1'
#
loop_
_entity.id
_entity.type
_entity.pdbx_description
1 polymer ?
#
loop_
_entity_poly.entity_id
_entity_poly.type
_entity_poly.pdbx_seq_one_letter_code
_entity_poly.pdbx_strand_id
1 'polypeptide(L)'
;MVQLGAVTAVLFTIKACMDEKPEKVATERAAVPPAPAIACPEGVPAPGRYFVTGKGVPLRTGPGDGFPAVVNARMGDARVLSPSYVLAGLCASGEWLYAEIVEVDRSPVRWEKGWVRQAQVSTTPTGDSTLGLLWDIDADIDIPAADRVAVRAGALKVLHDERNCAAVTTGVRSSSKPGTYFVTCTPKGGGGPFNVWFTPAQANGTAPLAVPTAYPEIASREACEREIRARVTNPSTLDLHRVIGYATTVHNNGNRTVLQDFAAKNSLGQEAKYQARCLVLPTGAVEVTITDAQ
;
A
#
# COMPACT_ATOMS: atom_id res chain seq x y z
N MET A 1 -7.86 -14.93 -62.82
CA MET A 1 -8.60 -16.02 -62.14
C MET A 1 -7.77 -16.48 -60.97
N VAL A 2 -8.10 -16.04 -59.75
CA VAL A 2 -7.38 -16.42 -58.52
C VAL A 2 -8.34 -17.23 -57.67
N GLN A 3 -7.93 -18.47 -57.38
CA GLN A 3 -8.72 -19.52 -56.77
C GLN A 3 -8.68 -19.33 -55.24
N LEU A 4 -9.82 -19.02 -54.62
CA LEU A 4 -9.97 -18.97 -53.16
C LEU A 4 -9.98 -20.40 -52.60
N GLY A 5 -9.00 -20.72 -51.76
CA GLY A 5 -8.94 -21.96 -50.99
C GLY A 5 -9.91 -21.91 -49.80
N ALA A 6 -10.78 -22.90 -49.72
CA ALA A 6 -11.72 -23.09 -48.62
C ALA A 6 -11.00 -23.51 -47.34
N VAL A 7 -11.20 -22.77 -46.25
CA VAL A 7 -10.76 -23.14 -44.90
C VAL A 7 -11.86 -23.97 -44.26
N THR A 8 -11.61 -25.27 -44.11
CA THR A 8 -12.49 -26.21 -43.42
C THR A 8 -12.43 -25.96 -41.91
N ALA A 9 -13.55 -25.52 -41.32
CA ALA A 9 -13.70 -25.37 -39.89
C ALA A 9 -13.82 -26.76 -39.22
N VAL A 10 -12.87 -27.09 -38.34
CA VAL A 10 -12.94 -28.28 -37.49
C VAL A 10 -13.79 -27.93 -36.27
N LEU A 11 -15.04 -28.37 -36.28
CA LEU A 11 -15.95 -28.30 -35.14
C LEU A 11 -15.55 -29.38 -34.12
N PHE A 12 -14.87 -29.01 -33.04
CA PHE A 12 -14.70 -29.89 -31.88
C PHE A 12 -16.00 -29.93 -31.08
N THR A 13 -16.72 -31.04 -31.17
CA THR A 13 -17.88 -31.33 -30.31
C THR A 13 -17.36 -31.81 -28.95
N ILE A 14 -17.36 -30.92 -27.96
CA ILE A 14 -17.08 -31.29 -26.56
C ILE A 14 -18.30 -32.05 -26.05
N LYS A 15 -18.20 -33.37 -26.09
CA LYS A 15 -19.21 -34.29 -25.58
C LYS A 15 -19.17 -34.25 -24.05
N ALA A 16 -20.33 -33.91 -23.48
CA ALA A 16 -20.63 -33.85 -22.07
C ALA A 16 -20.11 -35.07 -21.30
N CYS A 17 -19.29 -34.80 -20.28
CA CYS A 17 -19.03 -35.72 -19.19
C CYS A 17 -19.77 -35.22 -17.95
N MET A 18 -20.83 -35.95 -17.63
CA MET A 18 -21.23 -36.39 -16.30
C MET A 18 -21.85 -35.36 -15.33
N ASP A 19 -23.17 -35.51 -15.21
CA ASP A 19 -24.00 -35.24 -14.03
C ASP A 19 -23.37 -35.81 -12.75
N GLU A 20 -22.67 -34.98 -11.97
CA GLU A 20 -22.54 -35.20 -10.54
C GLU A 20 -23.51 -34.28 -9.81
N LYS A 21 -24.56 -34.90 -9.28
CA LYS A 21 -25.56 -34.27 -8.43
C LYS A 21 -24.83 -33.72 -7.19
N PRO A 22 -24.84 -32.41 -6.92
CA PRO A 22 -24.12 -31.85 -5.79
C PRO A 22 -24.75 -32.35 -4.49
N GLU A 23 -24.05 -33.26 -3.82
CA GLU A 23 -24.36 -33.65 -2.46
C GLU A 23 -24.14 -32.42 -1.58
N LYS A 24 -25.23 -31.93 -0.97
CA LYS A 24 -25.18 -30.80 -0.04
C LYS A 24 -24.42 -31.24 1.21
N VAL A 25 -23.11 -31.06 1.20
CA VAL A 25 -22.29 -31.10 2.41
C VAL A 25 -22.73 -29.91 3.25
N ALA A 26 -23.59 -30.18 4.23
CA ALA A 26 -23.92 -29.23 5.27
C ALA A 26 -22.65 -28.98 6.09
N THR A 27 -21.89 -27.95 5.73
CA THR A 27 -20.78 -27.48 6.55
C THR A 27 -21.39 -26.89 7.82
N GLU A 28 -21.49 -27.71 8.86
CA GLU A 28 -21.74 -27.26 10.23
C GLU A 28 -20.59 -26.34 10.63
N ARG A 29 -20.76 -25.03 10.41
CA ARG A 29 -19.81 -24.02 10.87
C ARG A 29 -19.80 -24.08 12.39
N ALA A 30 -18.74 -24.66 12.94
CA ALA A 30 -18.44 -24.54 14.37
C ALA A 30 -18.59 -23.06 14.77
N ALA A 31 -19.41 -22.82 15.79
CA ALA A 31 -19.63 -21.47 16.30
C ALA A 31 -18.27 -20.89 16.69
N VAL A 32 -17.95 -19.72 16.14
CA VAL A 32 -16.75 -18.99 16.54
C VAL A 32 -16.89 -18.69 18.04
N PRO A 33 -15.92 -19.11 18.87
CA PRO A 33 -16.00 -18.86 20.31
C PRO A 33 -16.18 -17.35 20.57
N PRO A 34 -16.98 -16.96 21.58
CA PRO A 34 -17.20 -15.56 21.88
C PRO A 34 -15.86 -14.86 22.14
N ALA A 35 -15.70 -13.66 21.59
CA ALA A 35 -14.50 -12.87 21.82
C ALA A 35 -14.30 -12.64 23.33
N PRO A 36 -13.06 -12.68 23.83
CA PRO A 36 -12.79 -12.47 25.25
C PRO A 36 -13.33 -11.12 25.71
N ALA A 37 -13.92 -11.08 26.91
CA ALA A 37 -14.42 -9.85 27.50
C ALA A 37 -13.29 -8.82 27.65
N ILE A 38 -13.53 -7.59 27.19
CA ILE A 38 -12.58 -6.49 27.31
C ILE A 38 -12.52 -6.08 28.79
N ALA A 39 -11.37 -6.30 29.44
CA ALA A 39 -11.13 -5.82 30.80
C ALA A 39 -10.79 -4.34 30.78
N CYS A 40 -11.63 -3.52 31.41
CA CYS A 40 -11.41 -2.08 31.50
C CYS A 40 -10.47 -1.73 32.65
N PRO A 41 -9.39 -0.96 32.42
CA PRO A 41 -8.56 -0.47 33.51
C PRO A 41 -9.35 0.49 34.41
N GLU A 42 -10.29 1.24 33.81
CA GLU A 42 -11.24 2.09 34.49
C GLU A 42 -12.50 2.24 33.62
N GLY A 43 -13.65 2.45 34.24
CA GLY A 43 -14.90 2.73 33.56
C GLY A 43 -15.62 1.48 33.02
N VAL A 44 -16.48 1.68 32.02
CA VAL A 44 -17.30 0.63 31.40
C VAL A 44 -16.85 0.33 29.97
N PRO A 45 -17.03 -0.92 29.48
CA PRO A 45 -16.73 -1.24 28.08
C PRO A 45 -17.45 -0.31 27.11
N ALA A 46 -16.70 0.24 26.17
CA ALA A 46 -17.20 1.12 25.12
C ALA A 46 -16.59 0.71 23.76
N PRO A 47 -16.88 -0.52 23.29
CA PRO A 47 -16.35 -0.99 22.02
C PRO A 47 -16.94 -0.17 20.87
N GLY A 48 -16.09 0.30 19.97
CA GLY A 48 -16.54 1.07 18.83
C GLY A 48 -15.38 1.62 18.02
N ARG A 49 -15.69 2.12 16.83
CA ARG A 49 -14.71 2.83 15.99
C ARG A 49 -14.91 4.33 16.17
N TYR A 50 -13.82 5.03 16.45
CA TYR A 50 -13.82 6.46 16.73
C TYR A 50 -12.86 7.17 15.78
N PHE A 51 -13.26 8.33 15.27
CA PHE A 51 -12.49 9.17 14.38
C PHE A 51 -12.06 10.43 15.13
N VAL A 52 -10.76 10.72 15.13
CA VAL A 52 -10.23 11.89 15.82
C VAL A 52 -10.73 13.15 15.14
N THR A 53 -11.28 14.09 15.92
CA THR A 53 -11.72 15.40 15.46
C THR A 53 -10.66 16.45 15.85
N GLY A 54 -10.14 17.16 14.84
CA GLY A 54 -9.11 18.17 15.02
C GLY A 54 -7.68 17.62 15.05
N LYS A 55 -6.71 18.55 15.00
CA LYS A 55 -5.27 18.28 15.09
C LYS A 55 -4.79 18.57 16.50
N GLY A 56 -3.75 17.88 16.96
CA GLY A 56 -3.16 18.22 18.26
C GLY A 56 -3.82 17.52 19.45
N VAL A 57 -4.61 16.46 19.23
CA VAL A 57 -5.41 15.83 20.29
C VAL A 57 -4.53 14.96 21.19
N PRO A 58 -4.35 15.28 22.48
CA PRO A 58 -3.42 14.56 23.35
C PRO A 58 -3.97 13.17 23.70
N LEU A 59 -3.14 12.14 23.56
CA LEU A 59 -3.40 10.81 24.11
C LEU A 59 -2.77 10.71 25.50
N ARG A 60 -3.53 10.38 26.53
CA ARG A 60 -3.08 10.44 27.94
C ARG A 60 -3.02 9.07 28.61
N THR A 61 -2.22 8.98 29.67
CA THR A 61 -2.06 7.75 30.46
C THR A 61 -3.24 7.46 31.40
N GLY A 62 -4.08 8.46 31.70
CA GLY A 62 -5.29 8.33 32.54
C GLY A 62 -6.41 9.27 32.11
N PRO A 63 -7.64 9.08 32.63
CA PRO A 63 -8.80 9.88 32.29
C PRO A 63 -8.79 11.24 33.01
N GLY A 64 -8.08 12.22 32.44
CA GLY A 64 -8.04 13.58 32.99
C GLY A 64 -6.89 14.42 32.40
N ASP A 65 -7.06 15.74 32.41
CA ASP A 65 -6.03 16.65 31.87
C ASP A 65 -4.74 16.69 32.71
N GLY A 66 -4.82 16.26 33.98
CA GLY A 66 -3.67 16.16 34.88
C GLY A 66 -2.78 14.93 34.64
N PHE A 67 -3.25 13.95 33.85
CA PHE A 67 -2.43 12.78 33.53
C PHE A 67 -1.42 13.10 32.43
N PRO A 68 -0.19 12.57 32.51
CA PRO A 68 0.81 12.80 31.48
C PRO A 68 0.36 12.21 30.14
N ALA A 69 0.82 12.83 29.06
CA ALA A 69 0.65 12.29 27.72
C ALA A 69 1.33 10.91 27.62
N VAL A 70 0.74 10.01 26.85
CA VAL A 70 1.40 8.79 26.40
C VAL A 70 2.64 9.21 25.61
N VAL A 71 3.80 8.62 25.89
CA VAL A 71 5.03 8.91 25.13
C VAL A 71 5.13 7.96 23.96
N ASN A 72 5.43 8.48 22.77
CA ASN A 72 5.76 7.66 21.63
C ASN A 72 7.10 6.96 21.87
N ALA A 73 7.09 5.66 22.09
CA ALA A 73 8.30 4.90 22.43
C ALA A 73 9.41 4.98 21.35
N ARG A 74 9.07 5.30 20.10
CA ARG A 74 10.05 5.42 19.01
C ARG A 74 10.68 6.81 18.92
N MET A 75 9.91 7.86 19.24
CA MET A 75 10.30 9.25 19.05
C MET A 75 10.68 9.97 20.36
N GLY A 76 10.22 9.44 21.50
CA GLY A 76 10.44 10.02 22.83
C GLY A 76 9.57 11.25 23.13
N ASP A 77 8.67 11.64 22.24
CA ASP A 77 7.79 12.79 22.37
C ASP A 77 6.38 12.42 22.85
N ALA A 78 5.61 13.42 23.27
CA ALA A 78 4.21 13.23 23.64
C ALA A 78 3.40 12.77 22.42
N ARG A 79 2.58 11.73 22.58
CA ARG A 79 1.72 11.21 21.53
C ARG A 79 0.52 12.13 21.34
N VAL A 80 0.48 12.72 20.16
CA VAL A 80 -0.57 13.63 19.73
C VAL A 80 -1.26 13.03 18.51
N LEU A 81 -2.59 13.03 18.55
CA LEU A 81 -3.46 12.54 17.50
C LEU A 81 -3.87 13.68 16.55
N SER A 82 -4.20 13.28 15.35
CA SER A 82 -4.70 14.08 14.24
C SER A 82 -5.85 13.33 13.56
N PRO A 83 -6.58 13.95 12.61
CA PRO A 83 -7.68 13.30 11.91
C PRO A 83 -7.25 12.08 11.06
N SER A 84 -5.94 11.85 10.90
CA SER A 84 -5.42 10.66 10.23
C SER A 84 -5.49 9.39 11.07
N TYR A 85 -5.83 9.49 12.35
CA TYR A 85 -5.95 8.35 13.24
C TYR A 85 -7.41 7.90 13.37
N VAL A 86 -7.57 6.58 13.30
CA VAL A 86 -8.80 5.88 13.69
C VAL A 86 -8.50 5.13 14.99
N LEU A 87 -9.44 5.16 15.92
CA LEU A 87 -9.29 4.53 17.22
C LEU A 87 -10.30 3.40 17.38
N ALA A 88 -9.88 2.33 18.05
CA ALA A 88 -10.78 1.30 18.59
C ALA A 88 -11.01 1.63 20.06
N GLY A 89 -12.24 2.05 20.37
CA GLY A 89 -12.66 2.28 21.75
C GLY A 89 -12.67 0.97 22.52
N LEU A 90 -12.16 1.02 23.73
CA LEU A 90 -12.13 -0.11 24.66
C LEU A 90 -13.06 0.17 25.84
N CYS A 91 -12.88 1.34 26.47
CA CYS A 91 -13.60 1.70 27.70
C CYS A 91 -13.92 3.19 27.74
N ALA A 92 -14.93 3.58 28.51
CA ALA A 92 -15.28 4.97 28.77
C ALA A 92 -15.36 5.23 30.27
N SER A 93 -14.80 6.36 30.72
CA SER A 93 -14.88 6.86 32.09
C SER A 93 -15.17 8.37 32.05
N GLY A 94 -16.40 8.76 32.40
CA GLY A 94 -16.85 10.16 32.29
C GLY A 94 -16.73 10.70 30.85
N GLU A 95 -16.04 11.83 30.69
CA GLU A 95 -15.78 12.47 29.39
C GLU A 95 -14.62 11.84 28.60
N TRP A 96 -14.04 10.75 29.10
CA TRP A 96 -12.83 10.15 28.52
C TRP A 96 -13.12 8.79 27.89
N LEU A 97 -12.43 8.51 26.80
CA LEU A 97 -12.43 7.25 26.07
C LEU A 97 -11.03 6.66 26.18
N TYR A 98 -10.92 5.46 26.74
CA TYR A 98 -9.74 4.63 26.60
C TYR A 98 -9.80 3.88 25.28
N ALA A 99 -8.83 4.13 24.41
CA ALA A 99 -8.80 3.57 23.08
C ALA A 99 -7.39 3.13 22.68
N GLU A 100 -7.33 2.22 21.71
CA GLU A 100 -6.10 1.85 21.02
C GLU A 100 -6.10 2.45 19.61
N ILE A 101 -4.93 2.86 19.14
CA ILE A 101 -4.76 3.35 17.78
C ILE A 101 -4.92 2.17 16.81
N VAL A 102 -5.72 2.39 15.77
CA VAL A 102 -5.92 1.43 14.70
C VAL A 102 -5.13 1.91 13.48
N GLU A 103 -4.27 1.05 12.96
CA GLU A 103 -3.57 1.32 11.71
C GLU A 103 -4.56 1.40 10.54
N VAL A 104 -4.10 1.96 9.44
CA VAL A 104 -4.92 2.13 8.24
C VAL A 104 -5.39 0.80 7.65
N ASP A 105 -4.61 -0.27 7.80
CA ASP A 105 -4.97 -1.64 7.42
C ASP A 105 -6.01 -2.28 8.38
N ARG A 106 -6.45 -1.52 9.40
CA ARG A 106 -7.36 -1.90 10.47
C ARG A 106 -6.74 -2.83 11.53
N SER A 107 -5.43 -3.02 11.51
CA SER A 107 -4.71 -3.74 12.55
C SER A 107 -4.56 -2.84 13.79
N PRO A 108 -4.92 -3.31 15.00
CA PRO A 108 -4.66 -2.55 16.21
C PRO A 108 -3.17 -2.43 16.49
N VAL A 109 -2.69 -1.21 16.74
CA VAL A 109 -1.36 -0.97 17.31
C VAL A 109 -1.43 -1.27 18.80
N ARG A 110 -1.24 -2.54 19.15
CA ARG A 110 -1.49 -3.04 20.52
C ARG A 110 -0.69 -2.32 21.61
N TRP A 111 0.40 -1.66 21.25
CA TRP A 111 1.29 -0.94 22.18
C TRP A 111 0.99 0.56 22.31
N GLU A 112 0.02 1.12 21.56
CA GLU A 112 -0.33 2.54 21.64
C GLU A 112 -1.78 2.71 22.10
N LYS A 113 -1.97 2.65 23.42
CA LYS A 113 -3.27 2.84 24.09
C LYS A 113 -3.23 4.04 25.01
N GLY A 114 -4.36 4.71 25.17
CA GLY A 114 -4.50 5.79 26.12
C GLY A 114 -5.90 6.38 26.15
N TRP A 115 -6.03 7.43 26.95
CA TRP A 115 -7.27 8.17 27.16
C TRP A 115 -7.31 9.42 26.30
N VAL A 116 -8.44 9.63 25.63
CA VAL A 116 -8.74 10.82 24.83
C VAL A 116 -10.10 11.39 25.25
N ARG A 117 -10.29 12.71 25.15
CA ARG A 117 -11.60 13.31 25.44
C ARG A 117 -12.61 12.89 24.38
N GLN A 118 -13.80 12.47 24.80
CA GLN A 118 -14.88 12.06 23.90
C GLN A 118 -15.32 13.20 22.96
N ALA A 119 -15.23 14.46 23.40
CA ALA A 119 -15.52 15.61 22.55
C ALA A 119 -14.52 15.80 21.37
N GLN A 120 -13.36 15.13 21.43
CA GLN A 120 -12.31 15.18 20.40
C GLN A 120 -12.34 13.94 19.50
N VAL A 121 -13.41 13.13 19.58
CA VAL A 121 -13.63 11.98 18.71
C VAL A 121 -15.09 11.91 18.29
N SER A 122 -15.34 11.27 17.15
CA SER A 122 -16.69 11.01 16.62
C SER A 122 -16.86 9.52 16.37
N THR A 123 -18.04 8.96 16.63
CA THR A 123 -18.41 7.61 16.17
C THR A 123 -18.90 7.61 14.72
N THR A 124 -19.25 8.79 14.21
CA THR A 124 -19.71 8.99 12.83
C THR A 124 -18.53 9.42 11.97
N PRO A 125 -18.12 8.62 10.96
CA PRO A 125 -17.13 9.06 9.99
C PRO A 125 -17.66 10.24 9.18
N THR A 126 -16.77 11.14 8.76
CA THR A 126 -17.10 12.08 7.69
C THR A 126 -17.27 11.32 6.37
N GLY A 127 -17.93 11.93 5.38
CA GLY A 127 -18.04 11.34 4.03
C GLY A 127 -16.66 10.96 3.48
N ASP A 128 -15.68 11.81 3.66
CA ASP A 128 -14.28 11.56 3.29
C ASP A 128 -13.67 10.34 4.00
N SER A 129 -13.83 10.26 5.32
CA SER A 129 -13.27 9.15 6.08
C SER A 129 -13.95 7.82 5.74
N THR A 130 -15.22 7.82 5.28
CA THR A 130 -15.84 6.61 4.74
C THR A 130 -15.19 6.13 3.44
N LEU A 131 -14.67 7.06 2.65
CA LEU A 131 -13.97 6.78 1.39
C LEU A 131 -12.48 6.47 1.59
N GLY A 132 -11.97 6.58 2.83
CA GLY A 132 -10.55 6.37 3.15
C GLY A 132 -9.69 7.63 3.08
N LEU A 133 -10.29 8.82 2.97
CA LEU A 133 -9.55 10.07 3.11
C LEU A 133 -9.45 10.42 4.60
N LEU A 134 -8.27 10.15 5.16
CA LEU A 134 -7.90 10.36 6.56
C LEU A 134 -6.91 11.53 6.65
N TRP A 135 -7.22 12.61 5.95
CA TRP A 135 -6.39 13.81 5.91
C TRP A 135 -7.29 15.04 5.91
N ASP A 136 -7.05 15.93 6.87
CA ASP A 136 -7.72 17.22 6.93
C ASP A 136 -6.98 18.24 6.06
N ILE A 137 -7.32 18.19 4.76
CA ILE A 137 -6.79 19.07 3.70
C ILE A 137 -7.17 20.52 3.97
N ASP A 138 -8.34 20.76 4.54
CA ASP A 138 -8.87 22.11 4.77
C ASP A 138 -8.13 22.83 5.89
N ALA A 139 -7.61 22.09 6.86
CA ALA A 139 -6.72 22.62 7.90
C ALA A 139 -5.23 22.49 7.56
N ASP A 140 -4.84 22.03 6.37
CA ASP A 140 -3.44 21.89 5.98
C ASP A 140 -2.86 23.23 5.51
N ILE A 141 -1.77 23.67 6.15
CA ILE A 141 -1.11 24.94 5.83
C ILE A 141 -0.16 24.82 4.65
N ASP A 142 0.32 23.60 4.35
CA ASP A 142 1.23 23.35 3.24
C ASP A 142 0.48 23.27 1.89
N ILE A 143 -0.85 23.19 1.95
CA ILE A 143 -1.74 23.27 0.79
C ILE A 143 -2.38 24.66 0.72
N PRO A 144 -2.04 25.48 -0.30
CA PRO A 144 -2.65 26.78 -0.50
C PRO A 144 -4.17 26.69 -0.55
N ALA A 145 -4.87 27.66 0.06
CA ALA A 145 -6.32 27.64 0.15
C ALA A 145 -7.02 27.46 -1.22
N ALA A 146 -6.47 28.07 -2.27
CA ALA A 146 -6.97 27.97 -3.64
C ALA A 146 -6.87 26.55 -4.24
N ASP A 147 -5.96 25.72 -3.74
CA ASP A 147 -5.69 24.39 -4.29
C ASP A 147 -6.41 23.26 -3.53
N ARG A 148 -6.91 23.53 -2.31
CA ARG A 148 -7.51 22.51 -1.42
C ARG A 148 -8.63 21.70 -2.07
N VAL A 149 -9.51 22.36 -2.82
CA VAL A 149 -10.61 21.68 -3.53
C VAL A 149 -10.06 20.68 -4.55
N ALA A 150 -9.04 21.07 -5.33
CA ALA A 150 -8.44 20.20 -6.33
C ALA A 150 -7.61 19.07 -5.71
N VAL A 151 -6.90 19.35 -4.62
CA VAL A 151 -6.13 18.33 -3.88
C VAL A 151 -7.06 17.29 -3.25
N ARG A 152 -8.18 17.73 -2.66
CA ARG A 152 -9.24 16.86 -2.13
C ARG A 152 -9.86 16.00 -3.22
N ALA A 153 -10.21 16.59 -4.36
CA ALA A 153 -10.70 15.85 -5.52
C ALA A 153 -9.68 14.80 -6.00
N GLY A 154 -8.40 15.17 -6.08
CA GLY A 154 -7.32 14.27 -6.46
C GLY A 154 -7.13 13.12 -5.47
N ALA A 155 -7.14 13.39 -4.17
CA ALA A 155 -7.03 12.38 -3.12
C ALA A 155 -8.17 11.35 -3.18
N LEU A 156 -9.41 11.82 -3.31
CA LEU A 156 -10.59 10.96 -3.45
C LEU A 156 -10.55 10.16 -4.75
N LYS A 157 -10.10 10.77 -5.85
CA LYS A 157 -9.93 10.08 -7.13
C LYS A 157 -8.84 9.00 -7.05
N VAL A 158 -7.73 9.24 -6.35
CA VAL A 158 -6.71 8.22 -6.09
C VAL A 158 -7.29 7.05 -5.30
N LEU A 159 -8.06 7.30 -4.25
CA LEU A 159 -8.72 6.23 -3.47
C LEU A 159 -9.66 5.36 -4.30
N HIS A 160 -10.29 5.96 -5.31
CA HIS A 160 -11.14 5.26 -6.26
C HIS A 160 -10.36 4.49 -7.33
N ASP A 161 -9.36 5.13 -7.96
CA ASP A 161 -8.68 4.60 -9.14
C ASP A 161 -7.50 3.67 -8.81
N GLU A 162 -6.78 3.92 -7.72
CA GLU A 162 -5.63 3.13 -7.31
C GLU A 162 -6.07 1.92 -6.48
N ARG A 163 -6.07 0.76 -7.12
CA ARG A 163 -6.56 -0.49 -6.52
C ARG A 163 -5.87 -0.84 -5.21
N ASN A 164 -4.59 -0.51 -5.06
CA ASN A 164 -3.83 -0.81 -3.85
C ASN A 164 -3.97 0.26 -2.76
N CYS A 165 -4.57 1.43 -3.02
CA CYS A 165 -4.70 2.48 -2.00
C CYS A 165 -5.86 2.19 -1.05
N ALA A 166 -5.56 1.98 0.24
CA ALA A 166 -6.54 1.74 1.29
C ALA A 166 -7.02 3.05 1.94
N ALA A 167 -6.09 3.97 2.18
CA ALA A 167 -6.38 5.31 2.67
C ALA A 167 -5.32 6.30 2.20
N VAL A 168 -5.72 7.57 2.16
CA VAL A 168 -4.83 8.72 1.98
C VAL A 168 -4.72 9.43 3.33
N THR A 169 -3.52 9.50 3.88
CA THR A 169 -3.26 10.06 5.22
C THR A 169 -2.57 11.41 5.19
N THR A 170 -1.93 11.76 4.07
CA THR A 170 -1.25 13.03 3.88
C THR A 170 -1.03 13.29 2.39
N GLY A 171 -0.61 14.50 2.05
CA GLY A 171 -0.15 14.90 0.74
C GLY A 171 0.53 16.26 0.82
N VAL A 172 1.33 16.58 -0.19
CA VAL A 172 2.02 17.87 -0.26
C VAL A 172 2.10 18.37 -1.70
N ARG A 173 2.33 19.67 -1.84
CA ARG A 173 2.73 20.28 -3.09
C ARG A 173 4.18 19.94 -3.40
N SER A 174 4.46 19.53 -4.63
CA SER A 174 5.81 19.26 -5.08
C SER A 174 6.63 20.55 -5.16
N SER A 175 7.77 20.58 -4.48
CA SER A 175 8.75 21.68 -4.60
C SER A 175 9.55 21.60 -5.90
N SER A 176 9.74 20.40 -6.46
CA SER A 176 10.53 20.17 -7.68
C SER A 176 9.71 20.16 -8.97
N LYS A 177 8.38 20.04 -8.87
CA LYS A 177 7.46 20.03 -10.01
C LYS A 177 6.31 21.03 -9.76
N PRO A 178 6.48 22.31 -10.13
CA PRO A 178 5.47 23.33 -9.90
C PRO A 178 4.09 22.91 -10.40
N GLY A 179 3.05 23.13 -9.58
CA GLY A 179 1.67 22.77 -9.91
C GLY A 179 1.34 21.27 -9.82
N THR A 180 2.27 20.44 -9.34
CA THR A 180 2.05 19.02 -9.07
C THR A 180 1.91 18.78 -7.58
N TYR A 181 1.03 17.86 -7.22
CA TYR A 181 0.80 17.37 -5.86
C TYR A 181 1.11 15.89 -5.81
N PHE A 182 1.37 15.38 -4.62
CA PHE A 182 1.21 13.96 -4.37
C PHE A 182 0.38 13.73 -3.12
N VAL A 183 -0.30 12.60 -3.11
CA VAL A 183 -0.90 12.03 -1.89
C VAL A 183 -0.17 10.76 -1.53
N THR A 184 -0.04 10.50 -0.24
CA THR A 184 0.54 9.28 0.29
C THR A 184 -0.56 8.28 0.58
N CYS A 185 -0.55 7.19 -0.18
CA CYS A 185 -1.42 6.04 -0.03
C CYS A 185 -0.80 5.03 0.92
N THR A 186 -1.64 4.50 1.81
CA THR A 186 -1.31 3.28 2.56
C THR A 186 -1.85 2.07 1.80
N PRO A 187 -1.04 1.01 1.57
CA PRO A 187 -1.45 -0.15 0.79
C PRO A 187 -2.50 -1.04 1.50
N LYS A 188 -3.42 -1.65 0.73
CA LYS A 188 -4.47 -2.56 1.26
C LYS A 188 -3.95 -3.88 1.84
N GLY A 189 -2.81 -4.36 1.35
CA GLY A 189 -2.21 -5.64 1.76
C GLY A 189 -1.05 -5.51 2.75
N GLY A 190 -0.91 -4.35 3.39
CA GLY A 190 0.31 -4.01 4.12
C GLY A 190 1.48 -3.62 3.20
N GLY A 191 2.64 -3.34 3.80
CA GLY A 191 3.81 -2.82 3.10
C GLY A 191 4.00 -1.31 3.27
N GLY A 192 5.02 -0.77 2.62
CA GLY A 192 5.38 0.65 2.75
C GLY A 192 4.37 1.59 2.07
N PRO A 193 4.14 2.78 2.64
CA PRO A 193 3.34 3.81 2.00
C PRO A 193 3.96 4.24 0.66
N PHE A 194 3.13 4.75 -0.25
CA PHE A 194 3.57 5.16 -1.58
C PHE A 194 2.85 6.40 -2.06
N ASN A 195 3.47 7.14 -2.98
CA ASN A 195 2.95 8.42 -3.44
C ASN A 195 2.30 8.28 -4.82
N VAL A 196 1.10 8.82 -4.97
CA VAL A 196 0.45 9.01 -6.28
C VAL A 196 0.48 10.49 -6.61
N TRP A 197 1.01 10.81 -7.78
CA TRP A 197 1.26 12.18 -8.23
C TRP A 197 0.18 12.63 -9.20
N PHE A 198 -0.26 13.88 -9.07
CA PHE A 198 -1.25 14.45 -9.97
C PHE A 198 -1.15 15.98 -10.05
N THR A 199 -1.75 16.55 -11.08
CA THR A 199 -2.03 17.97 -11.23
C THR A 199 -3.52 18.25 -11.00
N PRO A 200 -3.93 19.50 -10.69
CA PRO A 200 -5.34 19.86 -10.56
C PRO A 200 -6.21 19.50 -11.79
N ALA A 201 -5.63 19.58 -12.99
CA ALA A 201 -6.33 19.18 -14.21
C ALA A 201 -6.62 17.67 -14.26
N GLN A 202 -5.68 16.84 -13.79
CA GLN A 202 -5.87 15.39 -13.74
C GLN A 202 -6.85 14.97 -12.64
N ALA A 203 -6.87 15.67 -11.50
CA ALA A 203 -7.84 15.45 -10.42
C ALA A 203 -9.30 15.59 -10.91
N ASN A 204 -9.55 16.52 -11.84
CA ASN A 204 -10.87 16.75 -12.43
C ASN A 204 -11.07 16.04 -13.79
N GLY A 205 -10.06 15.29 -14.25
CA GLY A 205 -10.08 14.61 -15.53
C GLY A 205 -10.69 13.21 -15.46
N THR A 206 -10.86 12.60 -16.63
CA THR A 206 -11.36 11.21 -16.75
C THR A 206 -10.25 10.17 -16.63
N ALA A 207 -9.00 10.54 -16.91
CA ALA A 207 -7.86 9.64 -16.78
C ALA A 207 -7.71 9.17 -15.32
N PRO A 208 -7.40 7.88 -15.08
CA PRO A 208 -7.25 7.36 -13.74
C PRO A 208 -6.03 7.96 -13.03
N LEU A 209 -6.14 8.23 -11.73
CA LEU A 209 -5.01 8.57 -10.86
C LEU A 209 -4.52 7.32 -10.13
N ALA A 210 -3.61 6.60 -10.77
CA ALA A 210 -3.00 5.38 -10.23
C ALA A 210 -1.49 5.37 -10.46
N VAL A 211 -0.77 4.52 -9.74
CA VAL A 211 0.64 4.29 -10.06
C VAL A 211 0.75 3.61 -11.43
N PRO A 212 1.82 3.89 -12.20
CA PRO A 212 1.99 3.24 -13.48
C PRO A 212 1.99 1.71 -13.35
N THR A 213 1.37 1.03 -14.30
CA THR A 213 1.41 -0.44 -14.33
C THR A 213 2.85 -0.90 -14.54
N ALA A 214 3.28 -1.88 -13.75
CA ALA A 214 4.63 -2.42 -13.86
C ALA A 214 4.88 -3.04 -15.22
N TYR A 215 6.12 -2.92 -15.69
CA TYR A 215 6.54 -3.58 -16.93
C TYR A 215 6.34 -5.11 -16.80
N PRO A 216 5.86 -5.79 -17.86
CA PRO A 216 5.54 -7.22 -17.79
C PRO A 216 6.71 -8.03 -17.26
N GLU A 217 6.44 -9.04 -16.43
CA GLU A 217 7.49 -9.78 -15.73
C GLU A 217 8.51 -10.43 -16.68
N ILE A 218 8.01 -11.16 -17.69
CA ILE A 218 8.85 -11.84 -18.68
C ILE A 218 9.73 -10.83 -19.42
N ALA A 219 9.13 -9.73 -19.88
CA ALA A 219 9.85 -8.67 -20.59
C ALA A 219 10.87 -7.94 -19.68
N SER A 220 10.55 -7.79 -18.39
CA SER A 220 11.47 -7.22 -17.39
C SER A 220 12.68 -8.10 -17.17
N ARG A 221 12.48 -9.42 -17.08
CA ARG A 221 13.56 -10.40 -17.00
C ARG A 221 14.45 -10.33 -18.24
N GLU A 222 13.87 -10.38 -19.44
CA GLU A 222 14.61 -10.30 -20.69
C GLU A 222 15.40 -8.98 -20.82
N ALA A 223 14.82 -7.87 -20.38
CA ALA A 223 15.50 -6.59 -20.33
C ALA A 223 16.68 -6.60 -19.36
N CYS A 224 16.53 -7.20 -18.18
CA CYS A 224 17.61 -7.39 -17.22
C CYS A 224 18.73 -8.29 -17.78
N GLU A 225 18.39 -9.45 -18.36
CA GLU A 225 19.37 -10.37 -18.96
C GLU A 225 20.19 -9.69 -20.08
N ARG A 226 19.54 -8.84 -20.89
CA ARG A 226 20.20 -8.04 -21.92
C ARG A 226 21.21 -7.06 -21.31
N GLU A 227 20.83 -6.34 -20.25
CA GLU A 227 21.73 -5.40 -19.57
C GLU A 227 22.90 -6.11 -18.85
N ILE A 228 22.67 -7.30 -18.27
CA ILE A 228 23.75 -8.13 -17.72
C ILE A 228 24.74 -8.49 -18.82
N ARG A 229 24.26 -9.03 -19.94
CA ARG A 229 25.11 -9.40 -21.09
C ARG A 229 25.92 -8.23 -21.63
N ALA A 230 25.36 -7.02 -21.63
CA ALA A 230 26.04 -5.82 -22.08
C ALA A 230 27.15 -5.34 -21.14
N ARG A 231 27.15 -5.75 -19.86
CA ARG A 231 28.08 -5.26 -18.83
C ARG A 231 29.16 -6.26 -18.42
N VAL A 232 28.98 -7.55 -18.66
CA VAL A 232 30.00 -8.56 -18.37
C VAL A 232 31.18 -8.46 -19.33
N THR A 233 32.41 -8.65 -18.82
CA THR A 233 33.64 -8.56 -19.63
C THR A 233 33.71 -9.63 -20.73
N ASN A 234 33.18 -10.83 -20.47
CA ASN A 234 33.21 -11.95 -21.40
C ASN A 234 31.79 -12.50 -21.67
N PRO A 235 30.98 -11.85 -22.53
CA PRO A 235 29.58 -12.22 -22.75
C PRO A 235 29.33 -13.64 -23.26
N SER A 236 30.32 -14.28 -23.89
CA SER A 236 30.24 -15.67 -24.37
C SER A 236 30.31 -16.70 -23.23
N THR A 237 30.78 -16.29 -22.06
CA THR A 237 30.92 -17.13 -20.86
C THR A 237 29.78 -16.92 -19.86
N LEU A 238 28.83 -16.04 -20.19
CA LEU A 238 27.70 -15.71 -19.34
C LEU A 238 26.75 -16.91 -19.24
N ASP A 239 26.58 -17.41 -18.03
CA ASP A 239 25.59 -18.40 -17.65
C ASP A 239 24.56 -17.78 -16.69
N LEU A 240 23.32 -17.64 -17.15
CA LEU A 240 22.22 -17.03 -16.39
C LEU A 240 21.44 -18.13 -15.68
N HIS A 241 21.35 -18.06 -14.35
CA HIS A 241 20.58 -19.04 -13.59
C HIS A 241 19.06 -18.76 -13.68
N ARG A 242 18.40 -19.28 -14.71
CA ARG A 242 16.99 -18.95 -15.02
C ARG A 242 15.94 -19.63 -14.14
N VAL A 243 16.33 -20.66 -13.39
CA VAL A 243 15.40 -21.50 -12.59
C VAL A 243 15.58 -21.25 -11.09
N ILE A 244 16.83 -21.20 -10.62
CA ILE A 244 17.20 -20.97 -9.22
C ILE A 244 18.06 -19.70 -9.20
N GLY A 245 17.86 -18.79 -8.25
CA GLY A 245 18.57 -17.51 -8.23
C GLY A 245 17.90 -16.40 -9.05
N TYR A 246 16.60 -16.56 -9.33
CA TYR A 246 15.75 -15.52 -9.90
C TYR A 246 14.64 -15.15 -8.92
N ALA A 247 14.44 -13.86 -8.71
CA ALA A 247 13.32 -13.33 -7.95
C ALA A 247 12.86 -12.00 -8.53
N THR A 248 11.56 -11.71 -8.44
CA THR A 248 11.05 -10.38 -8.77
C THR A 248 10.15 -9.81 -7.70
N THR A 249 10.14 -8.50 -7.61
CA THR A 249 9.27 -7.75 -6.71
C THR A 249 8.77 -6.52 -7.44
N VAL A 250 7.45 -6.32 -7.46
CA VAL A 250 6.84 -5.08 -7.94
C VAL A 250 6.71 -4.13 -6.76
N HIS A 251 7.19 -2.91 -6.94
CA HIS A 251 7.12 -1.85 -5.95
C HIS A 251 5.84 -1.04 -6.12
N ASN A 252 5.41 -0.37 -5.05
CA ASN A 252 4.23 0.49 -5.02
C ASN A 252 4.38 1.81 -5.84
N ASN A 253 5.33 1.87 -6.78
CA ASN A 253 5.48 2.95 -7.75
C ASN A 253 5.47 2.43 -9.20
N GLY A 254 5.18 1.14 -9.40
CA GLY A 254 5.19 0.47 -10.71
C GLY A 254 6.57 -0.04 -11.14
N ASN A 255 7.65 0.26 -10.43
CA ASN A 255 8.96 -0.31 -10.76
C ASN A 255 8.97 -1.80 -10.41
N ARG A 256 9.70 -2.61 -11.19
CA ARG A 256 9.99 -4.01 -10.86
C ARG A 256 11.47 -4.17 -10.56
N THR A 257 11.80 -4.76 -9.42
CA THR A 257 13.14 -5.30 -9.19
C THR A 257 13.21 -6.72 -9.71
N VAL A 258 14.25 -7.02 -10.49
CA VAL A 258 14.65 -8.36 -10.87
C VAL A 258 15.99 -8.65 -10.21
N LEU A 259 16.04 -9.69 -9.38
CA LEU A 259 17.28 -10.27 -8.88
C LEU A 259 17.62 -11.48 -9.75
N GLN A 260 18.84 -11.52 -10.26
CA GLN A 260 19.30 -12.56 -11.17
C GLN A 260 20.74 -12.95 -10.84
N ASP A 261 20.92 -14.17 -10.35
CA ASP A 261 22.24 -14.77 -10.17
C ASP A 261 22.77 -15.27 -11.52
N PHE A 262 24.09 -15.16 -11.71
CA PHE A 262 24.75 -15.61 -12.93
C PHE A 262 26.24 -15.91 -12.68
N ALA A 263 26.85 -16.68 -13.58
CA ALA A 263 28.30 -16.88 -13.62
C ALA A 263 28.87 -16.29 -14.91
N ALA A 264 30.08 -15.73 -14.84
CA ALA A 264 30.82 -15.25 -16.00
C ALA A 264 32.32 -15.22 -15.71
N LYS A 265 33.16 -15.26 -16.76
CA LYS A 265 34.60 -15.06 -16.62
C LYS A 265 34.93 -13.58 -16.46
N ASN A 266 35.77 -13.27 -15.47
CA ASN A 266 36.33 -11.93 -15.27
C ASN A 266 37.46 -11.62 -16.29
N SER A 267 38.11 -10.46 -16.17
CA SER A 267 39.21 -10.04 -17.04
C SER A 267 40.45 -10.95 -16.97
N LEU A 268 40.58 -11.79 -15.94
CA LEU A 268 41.65 -12.78 -15.78
C LEU A 268 41.26 -14.17 -16.31
N GLY A 269 40.06 -14.31 -16.90
CA GLY A 269 39.56 -15.59 -17.42
C GLY A 269 39.11 -16.57 -16.33
N GLN A 270 39.02 -16.13 -15.08
CA GLN A 270 38.50 -16.93 -13.97
C GLN A 270 36.98 -16.80 -13.89
N GLU A 271 36.29 -17.93 -13.75
CA GLU A 271 34.85 -17.95 -13.52
C GLU A 271 34.53 -17.44 -12.12
N ALA A 272 33.60 -16.50 -12.03
CA ALA A 272 33.09 -15.96 -10.78
C ALA A 272 31.56 -15.91 -10.81
N LYS A 273 30.97 -15.96 -9.62
CA LYS A 273 29.52 -15.86 -9.41
C LYS A 273 29.15 -14.43 -9.05
N TYR A 274 28.06 -13.98 -9.63
CA TYR A 274 27.58 -12.62 -9.49
C TYR A 274 26.07 -12.62 -9.23
N GLN A 275 25.60 -11.53 -8.63
CA GLN A 275 24.20 -11.20 -8.55
C GLN A 275 23.95 -9.87 -9.24
N ALA A 276 22.98 -9.85 -10.15
CA ALA A 276 22.46 -8.63 -10.74
C ALA A 276 21.18 -8.21 -10.03
N ARG A 277 21.10 -6.93 -9.66
CA ARG A 277 19.88 -6.26 -9.25
C ARG A 277 19.49 -5.26 -10.32
N CYS A 278 18.47 -5.60 -11.10
CA CYS A 278 17.89 -4.74 -12.12
C CYS A 278 16.65 -4.02 -11.58
N LEU A 279 16.61 -2.69 -11.67
CA LEU A 279 15.42 -1.88 -11.47
C LEU A 279 14.82 -1.56 -12.85
N VAL A 280 13.68 -2.17 -13.15
CA VAL A 280 12.94 -1.99 -14.40
C VAL A 280 11.80 -1.00 -14.17
N LEU A 281 11.83 0.12 -14.89
CA LEU A 281 10.79 1.15 -14.83
C LEU A 281 9.55 0.70 -15.62
N PRO A 282 8.36 1.29 -15.36
CA PRO A 282 7.15 1.05 -16.16
C PRO A 282 7.33 1.22 -17.68
N THR A 283 8.29 2.05 -18.09
CA THR A 283 8.66 2.29 -19.49
C THR A 283 9.48 1.15 -20.14
N GLY A 284 9.96 0.20 -19.34
CA GLY A 284 10.90 -0.85 -19.76
C GLY A 284 12.37 -0.43 -19.71
N ALA A 285 12.68 0.81 -19.31
CA ALA A 285 14.06 1.23 -19.02
C ALA A 285 14.62 0.45 -17.83
N VAL A 286 15.90 0.10 -17.88
CA VAL A 286 16.56 -0.75 -16.87
C VAL A 286 17.80 -0.07 -16.31
N GLU A 287 17.86 0.02 -14.99
CA GLU A 287 19.09 0.29 -14.26
C GLU A 287 19.59 -1.01 -13.66
N VAL A 288 20.86 -1.37 -13.88
CA VAL A 288 21.43 -2.61 -13.32
C VAL A 288 22.64 -2.32 -12.46
N THR A 289 22.70 -3.01 -11.33
CA THR A 289 23.85 -3.11 -10.44
C THR A 289 24.29 -4.57 -10.38
N ILE A 290 25.58 -4.83 -10.55
CA ILE A 290 26.17 -6.18 -10.48
C ILE A 290 27.14 -6.20 -9.31
N THR A 291 27.01 -7.20 -8.45
CA THR A 291 27.89 -7.43 -7.30
C THR A 291 28.37 -8.88 -7.29
N ASP A 292 29.50 -9.14 -6.64
CA ASP A 292 29.94 -10.51 -6.39
C ASP A 292 28.91 -11.24 -5.52
N ALA A 293 28.57 -12.47 -5.90
CA ALA A 293 27.70 -13.31 -5.07
C ALA A 293 28.54 -13.93 -3.94
N GLN A 294 28.04 -13.81 -2.70
CA GLN A 294 28.65 -14.46 -1.53
C GLN A 294 28.44 -15.97 -1.54
#